data_AF-A0A1A0HBM0-F1
#
_entry.id   AF-A0A1A0HBM0-F1
#
_cell.length_a   1.000
_cell.length_b   1.000
_cell.length_c   1.000
_cell.angle_alpha   90.00
_cell.angle_beta   90.00
_cell.angle_gamma   90.00
#
_symmetry.space_group_name_H-M   'P 1'
#
loop_
_entity.id
_entity.type
_entity.pdbx_description
1 polymer ?
#
loop_
_entity_poly.entity_id
_entity_poly.type
_entity_poly.pdbx_seq_one_letter_code
_entity_poly.pdbx_strand_id
1 'polypeptide(L)' 'MESPPSYQEQLRQQKILALMANLDYLLVIASREQKSVQQVRYEFMLKLQEDA' A
#
# COMPACT_ATOMS: atom_id res chain seq x y z
N MET A 1 24.68 4.21 3.25
CA MET A 1 23.68 4.84 4.13
C MET A 1 22.65 5.44 3.20
N GLU A 2 21.46 4.85 3.15
CA GLU A 2 20.35 5.44 2.39
C GLU A 2 20.00 6.78 3.02
N SER A 3 19.91 7.81 2.18
CA SER A 3 19.43 9.12 2.62
C SER A 3 18.02 8.94 3.20
N PRO A 4 17.67 9.64 4.30
CA PRO A 4 16.33 9.56 4.83
C PRO A 4 15.30 9.90 3.73
N PRO A 5 14.20 9.15 3.63
CA PRO A 5 13.20 9.37 2.60
C PRO A 5 12.69 10.80 2.67
N SER A 6 12.46 11.40 1.49
CA SER A 6 11.90 12.74 1.41
C SER A 6 10.56 12.80 2.16
N TYR A 7 10.14 13.98 2.61
CA TYR A 7 8.84 14.14 3.28
C TYR A 7 7.68 13.62 2.41
N GLN A 8 7.77 13.80 1.09
CA GLN A 8 6.77 13.28 0.15
C GLN A 8 6.74 11.75 0.16
N GLU A 9 7.90 11.11 0.22
CA GLU A 9 8.02 9.65 0.28
C GLU A 9 7.50 9.09 1.60
N GLN A 10 7.82 9.75 2.72
CA GLN A 10 7.26 9.40 4.02
C GLN A 10 5.73 9.49 4.04
N LEU A 11 5.16 10.56 3.47
CA LEU A 11 3.71 10.74 3.38
C LEU A 11 3.06 9.67 2.49
N ARG A 12 3.70 9.32 1.37
CA ARG A 12 3.26 8.26 0.46
C ARG A 12 3.21 6.90 1.19
N GLN A 13 4.29 6.54 1.88
CA GLN A 13 4.38 5.30 2.66
C GLN A 13 3.31 5.23 3.75
N GLN A 14 3.12 6.31 4.51
CA GLN A 14 2.06 6.38 5.53
C GLN A 14 0.67 6.17 4.93
N LYS A 15 0.39 6.77 3.77
CA LYS A 15 -0.90 6.59 3.09
C LYS A 15 -1.11 5.14 2.65
N ILE A 16 -0.09 4.51 2.08
CA ILE A 16 -0.16 3.10 1.65
C ILE A 16 -0.41 2.19 2.87
N LEU A 17 0.33 2.40 3.97
CA LEU A 17 0.15 1.64 5.21
C LEU A 17 -1.25 1.83 5.80
N ALA A 18 -1.79 3.05 5.79
CA ALA A 18 -3.14 3.33 6.25
C ALA A 18 -4.20 2.60 5.40
N LEU A 19 -4.03 2.56 4.08
CA LEU A 19 -4.92 1.82 3.17
C LEU A 19 -4.84 0.31 3.40
N MET A 20 -3.64 -0.24 3.64
CA MET A 20 -3.44 -1.66 3.97
C MET A 20 -4.04 -2.07 5.32
N ALA A 21 -4.16 -1.14 6.27
CA ALA A 21 -4.79 -1.39 7.57
C ALA A 21 -6.32 -1.31 7.50
N ASN A 22 -6.89 -0.71 6.45
CA ASN A 22 -8.33 -0.54 6.29
C ASN A 22 -8.97 -1.74 5.59
N LEU A 23 -9.61 -2.62 6.36
CA LEU A 23 -10.24 -3.84 5.83
C LEU A 23 -11.37 -3.54 4.84
N ASP A 24 -12.22 -2.56 5.12
CA ASP A 24 -13.35 -2.21 4.24
C ASP A 24 -12.86 -1.78 2.86
N TYR A 25 -11.80 -0.96 2.85
CA TYR A 25 -11.16 -0.53 1.61
C TYR A 25 -10.58 -1.72 0.82
N LEU A 26 -9.89 -2.63 1.51
CA LEU A 26 -9.36 -3.84 0.88
C LEU A 26 -10.45 -4.74 0.31
N LEU A 27 -11.58 -4.89 1.02
CA LEU A 27 -12.73 -5.67 0.56
C LEU A 27 -13.37 -5.05 -0.69
N VAL A 28 -13.52 -3.73 -0.73
CA VAL A 28 -14.04 -3.02 -1.90
C VAL A 28 -13.16 -3.24 -3.12
N ILE A 29 -11.83 -3.15 -2.98
CA ILE A 29 -10.91 -3.39 -4.09
C ILE A 29 -10.89 -4.86 -4.50
N ALA A 30 -10.79 -5.77 -3.53
CA ALA A 30 -10.81 -7.21 -3.79
C ALA A 30 -12.06 -7.62 -4.59
N SER A 31 -13.22 -7.09 -4.20
CA SER A 31 -14.48 -7.32 -4.93
C SER A 31 -14.47 -6.74 -6.34
N ARG A 32 -13.95 -5.52 -6.53
CA ARG A 32 -13.92 -4.85 -7.85
C ARG A 32 -12.96 -5.54 -8.81
N GLU A 33 -11.82 -5.98 -8.31
CA GLU A 33 -10.73 -6.55 -9.12
C GLU A 33 -10.79 -8.07 -9.25
N GLN A 34 -11.79 -8.73 -8.63
CA GLN A 34 -11.92 -10.19 -8.58
C GLN A 34 -10.66 -10.87 -8.01
N LYS A 35 -10.10 -10.28 -6.95
CA LYS A 35 -8.89 -10.75 -6.25
C LYS A 35 -9.20 -11.09 -4.80
N SER A 36 -8.31 -11.84 -4.16
CA SER A 36 -8.33 -11.99 -2.71
C SER A 36 -7.80 -10.74 -2.01
N VAL A 37 -8.23 -10.52 -0.76
CA VAL A 37 -7.69 -9.45 0.09
C VAL A 37 -6.17 -9.57 0.23
N GLN A 38 -5.64 -10.80 0.28
CA GLN A 38 -4.20 -11.07 0.36
C GLN A 38 -3.46 -10.60 -0.90
N GLN A 39 -4.04 -10.81 -2.10
CA GLN A 39 -3.47 -10.32 -3.36
C GLN A 39 -3.45 -8.79 -3.39
N VAL A 40 -4.53 -8.13 -2.98
CA VAL A 40 -4.60 -6.66 -2.90
C VAL A 40 -3.57 -6.11 -1.90
N ARG A 41 -3.40 -6.75 -0.74
CA ARG A 41 -2.36 -6.38 0.24
C ARG A 41 -0.95 -6.53 -0.35
N TYR A 42 -0.70 -7.60 -1.09
CA TYR A 42 0.59 -7.84 -1.73
C TYR A 42 0.93 -6.75 -2.74
N GLU A 43 -0.04 -6.31 -3.55
CA GLU A 43 0.16 -5.20 -4.48
C GLU A 43 0.46 -3.87 -3.78
N PHE A 44 -0.17 -3.60 -2.62
CA PHE A 44 0.21 -2.44 -1.81
C PHE A 44 1.63 -2.54 -1.24
N MET A 45 2.10 -3.75 -0.88
CA MET A 45 3.49 -3.95 -0.46
C MET A 45 4.47 -3.69 -1.61
N LEU A 46 4.16 -4.13 -2.82
CA LEU A 46 4.99 -3.85 -4.00
C LEU A 46 5.08 -2.33 -4.24
N LYS A 47 3.96 -1.61 -4.18
CA LYS A 47 3.94 -0.15 -4.29
C LYS A 47 4.77 0.51 -3.19
N LEU A 48 4.80 -0.05 -1.98
CA LEU A 48 5.65 0.47 -0.91
C LEU A 48 7.14 0.39 -1.27
N GLN A 49 7.55 -0.61 -2.05
CA GLN A 49 8.93 -0.89 -2.44
C GLN A 49 9.38 -0.23 -3.76
N GLU A 50 8.46 0.11 -4.66
CA GLU A 50 8.78 0.62 -6.02
C GLU A 50 9.47 2.00 -6.04
N ASP A 51 9.45 2.77 -4.95
CA ASP A 51 10.02 4.13 -4.88
C ASP A 51 11.10 4.30 -3.78
N ALA A 52 11.66 3.20 -3.26
CA ALA A 52 12.73 3.21 -2.25
C ALA A 52 14.13 3.22 -2.88
#